data_AF-A0A1X7BMU2-F1
#
_entry.id   AF-A0A1X7BMU2-F1
#
_cell.length_a   1.000
_cell.length_b   1.000
_cell.length_c   1.000
_cell.angle_alpha   90.00
_cell.angle_beta   90.00
_cell.angle_gamma   90.00
#
_symmetry.space_group_name_H-M   'P 1'
#
loop_
_entity.id
_entity.type
_entity.pdbx_description
1 polymer ?
#
loop_
_entity_poly.entity_id
_entity_poly.type
_entity_poly.pdbx_seq_one_letter_code
_entity_poly.pdbx_strand_id
1 'polypeptide(L)'
;MFDAFGVINVGETLIEGAGRRLDELRALGCKVRVLTNATSYDRAGTLAKVERLGISIESAEVITSRDAALAALKPGVWDGIAAARRQDE
;
A
#
# COMPACT_ATOMS: atom_id res chain seq x y z
N MET A 1 5.24 3.82 11.34
CA MET A 1 4.24 3.75 10.27
C MET A 1 4.54 4.87 9.29
N PHE A 2 4.55 4.59 8.00
CA PHE A 2 4.98 5.51 6.94
C PHE A 2 3.86 5.69 5.93
N ASP A 3 3.75 6.88 5.34
CA ASP A 3 3.01 7.05 4.10
C ASP A 3 3.80 6.45 2.93
N ALA A 4 3.13 6.17 1.81
CA ALA A 4 3.77 5.67 0.60
C ALA A 4 4.20 6.82 -0.34
N PHE A 5 3.24 7.62 -0.83
CA PHE A 5 3.52 8.64 -1.83
C PHE A 5 4.20 9.87 -1.21
N GLY A 6 5.30 10.33 -1.79
CA GLY A 6 6.08 11.46 -1.25
C GLY A 6 6.94 11.12 -0.03
N VAL A 7 6.86 9.88 0.48
CA VAL A 7 7.70 9.39 1.59
C VAL A 7 8.57 8.19 1.16
N ILE A 8 7.95 7.16 0.56
CA ILE A 8 8.67 6.01 0.01
C ILE A 8 8.90 6.19 -1.50
N ASN A 9 7.91 6.66 -2.24
CA ASN A 9 7.98 6.78 -3.70
C ASN A 9 7.27 8.04 -4.22
N VAL A 10 7.69 8.53 -5.39
CA VAL A 10 6.94 9.52 -6.19
C VAL A 10 6.71 8.91 -7.57
N GLY A 11 5.44 8.72 -7.94
CA GLY A 11 5.10 7.96 -9.15
C GLY A 11 5.59 6.51 -9.07
N GLU A 12 6.47 6.13 -10.01
CA GLU A 12 7.17 4.83 -10.05
C GLU A 12 8.63 4.92 -9.60
N THR A 13 9.05 6.05 -9.03
CA THR A 13 10.43 6.27 -8.57
C THR A 13 10.52 6.17 -7.05
N LEU A 14 11.50 5.42 -6.55
CA LEU A 14 11.80 5.35 -5.12
C LEU A 14 12.49 6.63 -4.65
N ILE A 15 12.11 7.13 -3.47
CA ILE A 15 12.84 8.21 -2.80
C ILE A 15 14.19 7.68 -2.30
N GLU A 16 15.25 8.44 -2.53
CA GLU A 16 16.61 8.05 -2.17
C GLU A 16 16.71 7.70 -0.67
N GLY A 17 17.28 6.54 -0.37
CA GLY A 17 17.48 6.07 1.00
C GLY A 17 16.23 5.54 1.71
N ALA A 18 15.02 5.63 1.12
CA ALA A 18 13.79 5.16 1.74
C ALA A 18 13.85 3.66 2.09
N GLY A 19 14.29 2.82 1.13
CA GLY A 19 14.47 1.37 1.35
C GLY A 19 15.46 1.07 2.47
N ARG A 20 16.66 1.65 2.39
CA ARG A 20 17.71 1.52 3.43
C ARG A 20 17.17 1.90 4.81
N ARG A 21 16.38 2.97 4.89
CA ARG A 21 15.81 3.42 6.16
C ARG A 21 14.81 2.43 6.74
N LEU A 22 14.01 1.77 5.91
CA LEU A 22 13.11 0.70 6.38
C LEU A 22 13.93 -0.48 6.93
N ASP A 23 15.02 -0.85 6.27
CA ASP A 23 15.87 -1.96 6.70
C ASP A 23 16.61 -1.66 8.01
N GLU A 24 17.13 -0.44 8.17
CA GLU A 24 17.71 0.03 9.44
C GLU A 24 16.70 -0.07 10.59
N LEU A 25 15.44 0.32 10.36
CA LEU A 25 14.40 0.23 11.38
C LEU A 25 14.06 -1.23 11.72
N ARG A 26 14.01 -2.12 10.73
CA ARG A 26 13.82 -3.54 10.96
C ARG A 26 14.97 -4.14 11.77
N ALA A 27 16.21 -3.76 11.46
CA ALA A 27 17.40 -4.19 12.21
C ALA A 27 17.38 -3.71 13.67
N LEU A 28 16.76 -2.55 13.95
CA LEU A 28 16.49 -2.06 15.31
C LEU A 28 15.31 -2.76 16.00
N GLY A 29 14.68 -3.76 15.37
CA GLY A 29 13.53 -4.48 15.91
C GLY A 29 12.21 -3.70 15.81
N CYS A 30 12.17 -2.60 15.05
CA CYS A 30 10.94 -1.85 14.85
C CYS A 30 10.00 -2.58 13.88
N LYS A 31 8.71 -2.59 14.21
CA LYS A 31 7.67 -3.06 13.28
C LYS A 31 7.39 -1.98 12.24
N VAL A 32 7.73 -2.25 10.98
CA VAL A 32 7.45 -1.35 9.86
C VAL A 32 6.02 -1.57 9.35
N ARG A 33 5.31 -0.47 9.07
CA ARG A 33 3.98 -0.47 8.44
C ARG A 33 3.91 0.68 7.45
N VAL A 34 3.34 0.42 6.29
CA VAL A 34 3.10 1.40 5.22
C VAL A 34 1.59 1.57 5.09
N LEU A 35 1.11 2.78 5.33
CA LEU A 35 -0.28 3.16 5.15
C LEU A 35 -0.40 3.92 3.83
N THR A 36 -1.28 3.50 2.93
CA THR A 36 -1.45 4.16 1.63
C THR A 36 -2.91 4.36 1.27
N ASN A 37 -3.23 5.55 0.75
CA ASN A 37 -4.55 5.84 0.20
C ASN A 37 -4.68 5.43 -1.29
N ALA A 38 -3.77 4.60 -1.81
CA ALA A 38 -3.82 4.16 -3.19
C ALA A 38 -5.06 3.29 -3.44
N THR A 39 -6.00 3.81 -4.22
CA THR A 39 -7.27 3.16 -4.58
C THR A 39 -7.24 2.46 -5.94
N SER A 40 -6.24 2.79 -6.78
CA SER A 40 -6.20 2.41 -8.20
C SER A 40 -5.68 0.99 -8.48
N TYR A 41 -5.08 0.32 -7.50
CA TYR A 41 -4.55 -1.03 -7.67
C TYR A 41 -5.21 -2.00 -6.69
N ASP A 42 -5.47 -3.21 -7.16
CA ASP A 42 -5.74 -4.33 -6.27
C ASP A 42 -4.44 -4.73 -5.52
N ARG A 43 -4.57 -5.72 -4.64
CA ARG A 43 -3.44 -6.18 -3.82
C ARG A 43 -2.27 -6.66 -4.68
N ALA A 44 -2.55 -7.29 -5.82
CA ALA A 44 -1.54 -7.77 -6.76
C ALA A 44 -0.80 -6.60 -7.44
N GLY A 45 -1.52 -5.58 -7.91
CA GLY A 45 -0.91 -4.39 -8.50
C GLY A 45 -0.05 -3.59 -7.52
N THR A 46 -0.41 -3.61 -6.22
CA THR A 46 0.40 -2.99 -5.16
C THR A 46 1.71 -3.75 -4.95
N LEU A 47 1.67 -5.09 -4.91
CA LEU A 47 2.86 -5.92 -4.76
C LEU A 47 3.79 -5.81 -5.98
N ALA A 48 3.25 -5.85 -7.20
CA ALA A 48 4.02 -5.66 -8.43
C ALA A 48 4.67 -4.27 -8.50
N LYS A 49 4.03 -3.24 -7.91
CA LYS A 49 4.64 -1.92 -7.79
C LYS A 49 5.80 -1.91 -6.80
N VAL A 50 5.65 -2.57 -5.65
CA VAL A 50 6.70 -2.70 -4.62
C VAL A 50 7.92 -3.43 -5.20
N GLU A 51 7.71 -4.54 -5.91
CA GLU A 51 8.79 -5.27 -6.59
C GLU A 51 9.53 -4.39 -7.61
N ARG A 52 8.79 -3.64 -8.44
CA ARG A 52 9.38 -2.71 -9.41
C ARG A 52 10.18 -1.57 -8.77
N LEU A 53 9.81 -1.16 -7.56
CA LEU A 53 10.51 -0.12 -6.80
C LEU A 53 11.81 -0.64 -6.15
N GLY A 54 12.09 -1.94 -6.21
CA GLY A 54 13.31 -2.54 -5.65
C GLY A 54 13.36 -2.49 -4.12
N ILE A 55 12.20 -2.36 -3.46
CA ILE A 55 12.09 -2.30 -2.00
C ILE A 55 11.42 -3.58 -1.48
N SER A 56 12.01 -4.19 -0.45
CA SER A 56 11.38 -5.32 0.23
C SER A 56 10.32 -4.78 1.21
N ILE A 57 9.05 -4.93 0.86
CA ILE A 57 7.91 -4.68 1.76
C ILE A 57 7.02 -5.91 1.73
N GLU A 58 6.77 -6.49 2.90
CA GLU A 58 5.90 -7.64 3.03
C GLU A 58 4.45 -7.23 2.82
N SER A 59 3.65 -8.12 2.24
CA SER A 59 2.22 -7.88 2.02
C SER A 59 1.47 -7.52 3.30
N ALA A 60 1.89 -8.05 4.44
CA ALA A 60 1.32 -7.78 5.77
C ALA A 60 1.78 -6.43 6.37
N GLU A 61 2.80 -5.78 5.80
CA GLU A 61 3.25 -4.46 6.21
C GLU A 61 2.45 -3.34 5.54
N VAL A 62 1.74 -3.64 4.45
CA VAL A 62 0.92 -2.67 3.70
C VAL A 62 -0.52 -2.66 4.21
N ILE A 63 -0.99 -1.47 4.55
CA ILE A 63 -2.37 -1.19 4.93
C ILE A 63 -2.90 -0.16 3.93
N THR A 64 -3.97 -0.51 3.22
CA THR A 64 -4.65 0.42 2.31
C THR A 64 -5.83 1.11 2.99
N SER A 65 -6.27 2.24 2.45
CA SER A 65 -7.53 2.87 2.89
C SER A 65 -8.74 1.94 2.74
N ARG A 66 -8.72 1.05 1.73
CA ARG A 66 -9.72 -0.03 1.56
C ARG A 66 -9.68 -1.02 2.72
N ASP A 67 -8.50 -1.49 3.12
CA ASP A 67 -8.35 -2.43 4.24
C ASP A 67 -8.90 -1.81 5.54
N ALA A 68 -8.55 -0.55 5.81
CA ALA A 68 -9.03 0.17 6.98
C ALA A 68 -10.56 0.36 6.95
N ALA A 69 -11.13 0.71 5.80
CA ALA A 69 -12.58 0.86 5.63
C ALA A 69 -13.32 -0.46 5.84
N LEU A 70 -12.82 -1.56 5.25
CA LEU A 70 -13.40 -2.90 5.40
C LEU A 70 -13.37 -3.37 6.86
N ALA A 71 -12.27 -3.12 7.57
CA ALA A 71 -12.14 -3.49 8.99
C ALA A 71 -13.09 -2.69 9.91
N ALA A 72 -13.44 -1.46 9.52
CA ALA A 72 -14.34 -0.59 10.28
C ALA A 72 -15.82 -0.72 9.89
N LEU A 73 -16.13 -1.46 8.81
CA LEU A 73 -17.48 -1.56 8.26
C LEU A 73 -18.41 -2.26 9.25
N LYS A 74 -19.57 -1.66 9.51
CA LYS A 74 -20.62 -2.23 10.37
C LYS A 74 -21.78 -2.75 9.53
N PRO A 75 -22.55 -3.74 10.01
CA PRO A 75 -23.78 -4.15 9.36
C PRO A 75 -24.72 -2.96 9.15
N GLY A 76 -25.29 -2.85 7.95
CA GLY A 76 -26.14 -1.74 7.57
C GLY A 76 -26.31 -1.66 6.05
N VAL A 77 -27.09 -0.68 5.61
CA VAL A 77 -27.22 -0.35 4.19
C VAL A 77 -26.17 0.71 3.86
N TRP A 78 -25.34 0.42 2.86
CA TRP A 78 -24.28 1.31 2.38
C TRP A 78 -24.46 1.52 0.89
N ASP A 79 -24.49 2.78 0.46
CA ASP A 79 -24.39 3.12 -0.96
C ASP A 79 -22.92 3.02 -1.41
N GLY A 80 -22.70 2.44 -2.59
CA GLY A 80 -21.37 2.23 -3.14
C GLY A 80 -21.30 2.67 -4.60
N ILE A 81 -20.21 3.34 -4.96
CA ILE A 81 -19.87 3.63 -6.36
C ILE A 81 -18.73 2.71 -6.74
N ALA A 82 -18.99 1.80 -7.67
CA ALA A 82 -17.98 0.94 -8.27
C ALA A 82 -17.80 1.32 -9.74
N ALA A 83 -16.57 1.22 -10.25
CA ALA A 83 -16.36 1.25 -11.69
C ALA A 83 -17.12 0.07 -12.32
N ALA A 84 -17.73 0.30 -13.49
CA ALA A 84 -18.26 -0.80 -14.28
C ALA A 84 -17.11 -1.79 -14.54
N ARG A 85 -17.34 -3.09 -14.30
CA ARG A 85 -16.36 -4.11 -14.70
C ARG A 85 -16.08 -3.90 -16.18
N ARG A 86 -14.80 -3.74 -16.55
CA ARG A 86 -14.39 -3.99 -17.93
C ARG A 86 -14.69 -5.47 -18.19
N GLN A 87 -15.73 -5.74 -18.97
CA GLN A 87 -15.73 -6.92 -19.82
C GLN A 87 -14.66 -6.61 -20.85
N ASP A 88 -13.51 -7.27 -20.77
CA ASP A 88 -12.65 -7.61 -21.89
C ASP A 88 -11.50 -8.51 -21.36
N GLU A 89 -11.12 -9.43 -22.24
CA GLU A 89 -10.45 -10.73 -22.09
C GLU A 89 -9.00 -10.73 -21.61
#